data_AF-A0A965M7W5-F1
#
_entry.id   AF-A0A965M7W5-F1
#
_cell.length_a   1.000
_cell.length_b   1.000
_cell.length_c   1.000
_cell.angle_alpha   90.00
_cell.angle_beta   90.00
_cell.angle_gamma   90.00
#
_symmetry.space_group_name_H-M   'P 1'
#
loop_
_entity.id
_entity.type
_entity.pdbx_description
1 polymer ?
#
loop_
_entity_poly.entity_id
_entity_poly.type
_entity_poly.pdbx_seq_one_letter_code
_entity_poly.pdbx_strand_id
1 'polypeptide(L)'
;MATSLGTDLYSPQEIIDKLENVGVVKANLPFRQMAMLALLAGAFIGFGGLFFVLVTSDPGLPWAMSRLVGGMAFSLGLILVVVAGAELFTGNTFLVMAWAEGRISLNLLLRNWAIVYGANVVGALAMVVLV
;
A
#
# COMPACT_ATOMS: atom_id res chain seq x y z
N MET A 1 -0.28 -35.56 13.34
CA MET A 1 0.36 -34.42 12.64
C MET A 1 -0.60 -33.95 11.57
N ALA A 2 -1.52 -33.04 11.90
CA ALA A 2 -2.42 -32.44 10.92
C ALA A 2 -1.69 -31.26 10.30
N THR A 3 -1.38 -31.37 9.01
CA THR A 3 -1.00 -30.28 8.13
C THR A 3 -2.18 -29.31 8.07
N SER A 4 -2.13 -28.23 8.85
CA SER A 4 -3.14 -27.17 8.76
C SER A 4 -2.99 -26.49 7.41
N LEU A 5 -4.06 -26.51 6.62
CA LEU A 5 -4.31 -25.45 5.65
C LEU A 5 -4.24 -24.14 6.47
N GLY A 6 -3.20 -23.34 6.26
CA GLY A 6 -2.87 -22.14 7.04
C GLY A 6 -3.95 -21.07 6.93
N THR A 7 -5.07 -21.26 7.61
CA THR A 7 -6.04 -20.20 7.83
C THR A 7 -5.47 -19.31 8.92
N ASP A 8 -4.94 -18.17 8.49
CA ASP A 8 -4.50 -17.02 9.29
C ASP A 8 -5.70 -16.39 10.06
N LEU A 9 -6.42 -17.23 10.82
CA LEU A 9 -7.55 -16.87 11.67
C LEU A 9 -7.02 -16.35 12.98
N TYR A 10 -6.49 -15.13 12.94
CA TYR A 10 -6.07 -14.42 14.13
C TYR A 10 -7.27 -13.88 14.90
N SER A 11 -7.22 -14.01 16.22
CA SER A 11 -8.08 -13.22 17.10
C SER A 11 -7.79 -11.72 16.92
N PRO A 12 -8.74 -10.83 17.24
CA PRO A 12 -8.50 -9.38 17.18
C PRO A 12 -7.23 -8.94 17.90
N GLN A 13 -6.88 -9.58 19.03
CA GLN A 13 -5.67 -9.27 19.79
C GLN A 13 -4.40 -9.64 19.02
N GLU A 14 -4.36 -10.83 18.43
CA GLU A 14 -3.20 -11.28 17.63
C GLU A 14 -3.00 -10.40 16.39
N ILE A 15 -4.08 -9.86 15.80
CA ILE A 15 -3.99 -8.90 14.69
C ILE A 15 -3.33 -7.60 15.16
N ILE A 16 -3.73 -7.07 16.31
CA ILE A 16 -3.16 -5.85 16.90
C ILE A 16 -1.66 -6.05 17.15
N ASP A 17 -1.29 -7.14 17.82
CA ASP A 17 0.11 -7.45 18.14
C ASP A 17 0.96 -7.56 16.85
N LYS A 18 0.41 -8.17 15.79
CA LYS A 18 1.06 -8.28 14.49
C LYS A 18 1.20 -6.92 13.81
N LEU A 19 0.15 -6.09 13.81
CA LEU A 19 0.18 -4.74 13.23
C LEU A 19 1.18 -3.83 13.95
N GLU A 20 1.25 -3.90 15.27
CA GLU A 20 2.21 -3.16 16.08
C GLU A 20 3.65 -3.56 15.73
N ASN A 21 3.94 -4.86 15.69
CA ASN A 21 5.26 -5.37 15.33
C ASN A 21 5.66 -4.97 13.90
N VAL A 22 4.74 -5.09 12.93
CA VAL A 22 4.95 -4.61 11.55
C VAL A 22 5.18 -3.10 11.53
N GLY A 23 4.43 -2.34 12.32
CA GLY A 23 4.57 -0.88 12.44
C GLY A 23 5.95 -0.46 12.95
N VAL A 24 6.48 -1.15 13.97
CA VAL A 24 7.84 -0.91 14.49
C VAL A 24 8.89 -1.19 13.42
N VAL A 25 8.77 -2.30 12.68
CA VAL A 25 9.72 -2.64 11.60
C VAL A 25 9.69 -1.58 10.49
N LYS A 26 8.50 -1.22 10.00
CA LYS A 26 8.32 -0.22 8.94
C LYS A 26 8.83 1.17 9.34
N ALA A 27 8.57 1.60 10.58
CA ALA A 27 9.02 2.89 11.08
C ALA A 27 10.56 3.01 11.13
N ASN A 28 11.24 1.89 11.38
CA ASN A 28 12.69 1.82 11.51
C ASN A 28 13.44 1.48 10.21
N LEU A 29 12.74 1.37 9.06
CA LEU A 29 13.41 1.13 7.79
C LEU A 29 14.46 2.22 7.48
N PRO A 30 15.63 1.83 6.95
CA PRO A 30 16.62 2.77 6.44
C PRO A 30 15.99 3.68 5.37
N PHE A 31 16.37 4.96 5.37
CA PHE A 31 15.80 5.97 4.46
C PHE A 31 15.76 5.51 3.00
N ARG A 32 16.88 4.99 2.48
CA ARG A 32 16.99 4.54 1.08
C ARG A 32 16.02 3.41 0.76
N GLN A 33 15.94 2.41 1.64
CA GLN A 33 15.03 1.27 1.44
C GLN A 33 13.57 1.72 1.49
N MET A 34 13.19 2.52 2.48
CA MET A 34 11.85 3.08 2.63
C MET A 34 11.45 3.91 1.40
N ALA A 35 12.33 4.81 0.95
CA ALA A 35 12.07 5.66 -0.21
C ALA A 35 11.93 4.86 -1.51
N MET A 36 12.78 3.86 -1.75
CA MET A 36 12.68 3.02 -2.96
C MET A 36 11.42 2.17 -2.98
N LEU A 37 11.07 1.54 -1.85
CA LEU A 37 9.83 0.75 -1.73
C LEU A 37 8.59 1.65 -1.88
N ALA A 38 8.64 2.87 -1.35
CA ALA A 38 7.53 3.81 -1.49
C ALA A 38 7.42 4.39 -2.92
N LEU A 39 8.53 4.63 -3.59
CA LEU A 39 8.52 5.03 -5.01
C LEU A 39 7.86 3.93 -5.86
N LEU A 40 8.24 2.67 -5.61
CA LEU A 40 7.66 1.52 -6.31
C LEU A 40 6.15 1.39 -6.03
N ALA A 41 5.72 1.57 -4.77
CA ALA A 41 4.30 1.58 -4.43
C ALA A 41 3.52 2.67 -5.19
N GLY A 42 4.08 3.88 -5.29
CA GLY A 42 3.51 4.97 -6.07
C GLY A 42 3.31 4.60 -7.55
N ALA A 43 4.34 4.00 -8.16
CA ALA A 43 4.27 3.55 -9.54
C ALA A 43 3.18 2.48 -9.76
N PHE A 44 3.06 1.51 -8.85
CA PHE A 44 2.02 0.47 -8.93
C PHE A 44 0.60 1.02 -8.81
N ILE A 45 0.37 2.00 -7.92
CA ILE A 45 -0.92 2.68 -7.84
C ILE A 45 -1.18 3.50 -9.10
N GLY A 46 -0.16 4.17 -9.66
CA GLY A 46 -0.24 4.83 -10.96
C GLY A 46 -0.67 3.88 -12.07
N PHE A 47 -0.09 2.69 -12.12
CA PHE A 47 -0.45 1.64 -13.09
C PHE A 47 -1.88 1.12 -12.90
N GLY A 48 -2.33 0.93 -11.66
CA GLY A 48 -3.73 0.61 -11.36
C GLY A 48 -4.69 1.71 -11.83
N GLY A 49 -4.32 2.99 -11.62
CA GLY A 49 -5.06 4.14 -12.11
C GLY A 49 -5.14 4.20 -13.63
N LEU A 50 -4.03 3.93 -14.33
CA LEU A 50 -3.99 3.84 -15.78
C LEU A 50 -4.98 2.79 -16.31
N PHE A 51 -5.00 1.59 -15.74
CA PHE A 51 -5.95 0.56 -16.16
C PHE A 51 -7.41 0.93 -15.87
N PHE A 52 -7.68 1.55 -14.73
CA PHE A 52 -9.01 2.08 -14.44
C PHE A 52 -9.47 3.05 -15.53
N VAL A 53 -8.61 4.00 -15.90
CA VAL A 53 -8.93 5.01 -16.93
C VAL A 53 -9.08 4.36 -18.30
N LEU A 54 -8.23 3.41 -18.67
CA LEU A 54 -8.33 2.66 -19.94
C LEU A 54 -9.68 1.96 -20.08
N VAL A 55 -10.13 1.25 -19.03
CA VAL A 55 -11.45 0.59 -19.04
C VAL A 55 -12.58 1.61 -19.07
N THR A 56 -12.48 2.65 -18.23
CA THR A 56 -13.60 3.59 -18.05
C THR A 56 -13.78 4.59 -19.19
N SER A 57 -12.77 4.73 -20.05
CA SER A 57 -12.81 5.58 -21.24
C SER A 57 -13.44 4.90 -22.46
N ASP A 58 -13.77 3.61 -22.39
CA ASP A 58 -14.45 2.89 -23.47
C ASP A 58 -15.93 3.34 -23.57
N PRO A 59 -16.35 4.00 -24.66
CA PRO A 59 -17.72 4.44 -24.85
C PRO A 59 -18.71 3.28 -25.07
N GLY A 60 -18.23 2.09 -25.40
CA GLY A 60 -19.03 0.89 -25.62
C GLY A 60 -19.50 0.21 -24.33
N LEU A 61 -18.91 0.56 -23.18
CA LEU A 61 -19.26 -0.05 -21.91
C LEU A 61 -20.40 0.71 -21.20
N PRO A 62 -21.47 0.01 -20.77
CA PRO A 62 -22.47 0.60 -19.88
C PRO A 62 -21.81 1.13 -18.61
N TRP A 63 -22.29 2.27 -18.10
CA TRP A 63 -21.67 2.96 -16.96
C TRP A 63 -21.39 2.05 -15.75
N ALA A 64 -22.35 1.21 -15.36
CA ALA A 64 -22.18 0.31 -14.23
C ALA A 64 -21.08 -0.73 -14.46
N MET A 65 -21.00 -1.29 -15.68
CA MET A 65 -19.97 -2.27 -16.05
C MET A 65 -18.59 -1.62 -16.15
N SER A 66 -18.52 -0.42 -16.74
CA SER A 66 -17.30 0.39 -16.79
C SER A 66 -16.71 0.63 -15.39
N ARG A 67 -17.55 0.97 -14.40
CA ARG A 67 -17.11 1.15 -13.00
C ARG A 67 -16.67 -0.15 -12.33
N LEU A 68 -17.41 -1.24 -12.52
CA LEU A 68 -17.10 -2.54 -11.94
C LEU A 68 -15.78 -3.10 -12.48
N VAL A 69 -15.64 -3.16 -13.81
CA VAL A 69 -14.43 -3.68 -14.48
C VAL A 69 -13.25 -2.75 -14.25
N GLY A 70 -13.46 -1.43 -14.28
CA GLY A 70 -12.42 -0.46 -13.94
C GLY A 70 -11.89 -0.67 -12.52
N GLY A 71 -12.77 -0.84 -11.54
CA GLY A 71 -12.38 -1.12 -10.15
C GLY A 71 -11.62 -2.45 -10.00
N MET A 72 -12.05 -3.50 -10.70
CA MET A 72 -11.31 -4.77 -10.74
C MET A 72 -9.92 -4.58 -11.36
N ALA A 73 -9.81 -3.81 -12.43
CA ALA A 73 -8.52 -3.53 -13.07
C ALA A 73 -7.60 -2.68 -12.16
N PHE A 74 -8.15 -1.70 -11.42
CA PHE A 74 -7.42 -0.92 -10.42
C PHE A 74 -6.83 -1.79 -9.31
N SER A 75 -7.55 -2.84 -8.89
CA SER A 75 -7.12 -3.73 -7.80
C SER A 75 -5.75 -4.39 -8.07
N LEU A 76 -5.37 -4.55 -9.34
CA LEU A 76 -4.03 -5.01 -9.72
C LEU A 76 -2.93 -4.12 -9.15
N GLY A 77 -3.12 -2.78 -9.13
CA GLY A 77 -2.16 -1.86 -8.53
C GLY A 77 -1.93 -2.15 -7.03
N LEU A 78 -2.99 -2.45 -6.28
CA LEU A 78 -2.88 -2.84 -4.88
C LEU A 78 -2.27 -4.23 -4.70
N ILE A 79 -2.59 -5.19 -5.56
CA ILE A 79 -1.98 -6.53 -5.54
C ILE A 79 -0.46 -6.43 -5.73
N LEU A 80 0.00 -5.62 -6.69
CA LEU A 80 1.43 -5.40 -6.92
C LEU A 80 2.13 -4.81 -5.69
N VAL A 81 1.50 -3.85 -5.00
CA VAL A 81 2.01 -3.30 -3.73
C VAL A 81 2.19 -4.39 -2.68
N VAL A 82 1.19 -5.25 -2.51
CA VAL A 82 1.22 -6.32 -1.50
C VAL A 82 2.28 -7.37 -1.84
N VAL A 83 2.31 -7.84 -3.09
CA VAL A 83 3.25 -8.89 -3.54
C VAL A 83 4.71 -8.41 -3.47
N ALA A 84 4.98 -7.16 -3.84
CA ALA A 84 6.32 -6.60 -3.75
C ALA A 84 6.73 -6.22 -2.32
N GLY A 85 5.80 -6.21 -1.36
CA GLY A 85 6.03 -5.69 -0.01
C GLY A 85 6.37 -4.20 -0.02
N ALA A 86 5.77 -3.45 -0.95
CA ALA A 86 6.06 -2.02 -1.14
C ALA A 86 5.41 -1.16 -0.04
N GLU A 87 5.98 0.03 0.20
CA GLU A 87 5.53 0.92 1.27
C GLU A 87 4.51 1.93 0.73
N LEU A 88 3.22 1.65 0.93
CA LEU A 88 2.14 2.56 0.55
C LEU A 88 1.66 3.38 1.75
N PHE A 89 1.51 4.69 1.56
CA PHE A 89 1.15 5.62 2.63
C PHE A 89 -0.15 5.20 3.35
N THR A 90 -1.19 4.83 2.60
CA THR A 90 -2.48 4.41 3.18
C THR A 90 -2.32 3.20 4.09
N GLY A 91 -1.50 2.21 3.72
CA GLY A 91 -1.15 1.09 4.60
C GLY A 91 -0.31 1.52 5.81
N ASN A 92 0.60 2.48 5.62
CA ASN A 92 1.44 2.98 6.71
C ASN A 92 0.72 3.93 7.68
N THR A 93 -0.55 4.29 7.43
CA THR A 93 -1.37 4.98 8.44
C THR A 93 -1.57 4.11 9.70
N PHE A 94 -1.54 2.78 9.57
CA PHE A 94 -1.65 1.85 10.69
C PHE A 94 -0.47 1.91 11.68
N LEU A 95 0.64 2.56 11.35
CA LEU A 95 1.73 2.81 12.31
C LEU A 95 1.26 3.64 13.53
N VAL A 96 0.13 4.35 13.41
CA VAL A 96 -0.53 5.02 14.55
C VAL A 96 -0.81 4.07 15.71
N MET A 97 -1.12 2.78 15.45
CA MET A 97 -1.35 1.79 16.50
C MET A 97 -0.08 1.56 17.32
N ALA A 98 1.06 1.37 16.65
CA ALA A 98 2.35 1.22 17.31
C ALA A 98 2.79 2.49 18.07
N TRP A 99 2.39 3.67 17.60
CA TRP A 99 2.63 4.93 18.30
C TRP A 99 1.75 5.09 19.54
N ALA A 100 0.46 4.75 19.43
CA ALA A 100 -0.49 4.81 20.55
C ALA A 100 -0.07 3.88 21.69
N GLU A 101 0.50 2.71 21.36
CA GLU A 101 1.05 1.76 22.33
C GLU A 101 2.47 2.12 22.80
N GLY A 102 2.99 3.30 22.41
CA GLY A 102 4.31 3.78 22.84
C GLY A 102 5.51 3.03 22.26
N ARG A 103 5.31 2.17 21.26
CA ARG A 103 6.39 1.37 20.63
C ARG A 103 7.23 2.16 19.63
N ILE A 104 6.69 3.25 19.07
CA ILE A 104 7.43 4.18 18.21
C ILE A 104 7.21 5.63 18.66
N SER A 105 8.20 6.49 18.40
CA SER A 105 8.07 7.93 18.69
C SER A 105 7.26 8.64 17.60
N LEU A 106 6.62 9.76 17.97
CA LEU A 106 5.92 10.63 17.02
C LEU A 106 6.84 11.10 15.88
N ASN A 107 8.12 11.34 16.17
CA ASN A 107 9.11 11.74 15.17
C ASN A 107 9.35 10.63 14.12
N LEU A 108 9.39 9.35 14.55
CA LEU A 108 9.52 8.23 13.63
C LEU A 108 8.26 8.05 12.76
N LEU A 109 7.09 8.22 13.36
CA LEU A 109 5.80 8.18 12.64
C LEU A 109 5.75 9.25 11.55
N LEU A 110 5.99 10.52 11.90
CA LEU A 110 5.96 11.64 10.96
C LEU A 110 7.03 11.52 9.88
N ARG A 111 8.25 11.06 10.24
CA ARG A 111 9.32 10.77 9.27
C ARG A 111 8.86 9.72 8.25
N ASN A 112 8.30 8.61 8.72
CA ASN A 112 7.82 7.55 7.82
C ASN A 112 6.75 8.09 6.88
N TRP A 113 5.74 8.77 7.40
CA TRP A 113 4.65 9.36 6.61
C TRP A 113 5.13 10.35 5.57
N ALA A 114 6.01 11.28 5.94
CA ALA A 114 6.54 12.28 5.01
C ALA A 114 7.34 11.63 3.87
N ILE A 115 8.22 10.67 4.18
CA ILE A 115 9.04 9.98 3.18
C ILE A 115 8.15 9.15 2.26
N VAL A 116 7.26 8.33 2.83
CA VAL A 116 6.43 7.39 2.07
C VAL A 116 5.44 8.13 1.19
N TYR A 117 4.75 9.14 1.72
CA TYR A 117 3.82 9.95 0.92
C TYR A 117 4.55 10.68 -0.22
N GLY A 118 5.67 11.35 0.08
CA GLY A 118 6.46 12.06 -0.93
C GLY A 118 6.96 11.12 -2.03
N ALA A 119 7.51 9.97 -1.66
CA ALA A 119 7.98 8.98 -2.63
C ALA A 119 6.83 8.32 -3.42
N ASN A 120 5.67 8.06 -2.81
CA ASN A 120 4.49 7.57 -3.53
C ASN A 120 4.05 8.57 -4.62
N VAL A 121 4.01 9.87 -4.31
CA VAL A 121 3.69 10.92 -5.29
C VAL A 121 4.72 10.92 -6.43
N VAL A 122 6.01 10.90 -6.10
CA VAL A 122 7.08 10.86 -7.12
C VAL A 122 6.96 9.61 -8.01
N GLY A 123 6.69 8.44 -7.43
CA GLY A 123 6.49 7.21 -8.18
C GLY A 123 5.28 7.25 -9.12
N ALA A 124 4.16 7.82 -8.66
CA ALA A 124 2.98 8.00 -9.49
C ALA A 124 3.23 9.02 -10.63
N LEU A 125 3.93 10.12 -10.35
CA LEU A 125 4.29 11.10 -11.38
C LEU A 125 5.30 10.56 -12.39
N ALA A 126 6.23 9.70 -11.96
CA ALA A 126 7.13 9.01 -12.88
C ALA A 126 6.35 8.18 -13.91
N MET A 127 5.26 7.51 -13.49
CA MET A 127 4.39 6.80 -14.43
C MET A 127 3.74 7.73 -15.46
N VAL A 128 3.32 8.93 -15.07
CA VAL A 128 2.73 9.93 -15.98
C VAL A 128 3.75 10.42 -17.03
N VAL A 129 5.04 10.50 -16.66
CA VAL A 129 6.09 10.92 -17.59
C VAL A 129 6.50 9.78 -18.53
N LEU A 130 6.42 8.54 -18.07
CA LEU A 130 6.88 7.36 -18.81
C LEU A 130 5.82 6.78 -19.76
N VAL A 131 4.54 7.01 -19.50
CA VAL A 131 3.40 6.42 -20.23
C VAL A 131 2.45 7.51 -20.67
#